data_AF-A0A7J6EJY1-F1
#
_entry.id   AF-A0A7J6EJY1-F1
#
_cell.length_a   1.000
_cell.length_b   1.000
_cell.length_c   1.000
_cell.angle_alpha   90.00
_cell.angle_beta   90.00
_cell.angle_gamma   90.00
#
_symmetry.space_group_name_H-M   'P 1'
#
loop_
_entity.id
_entity.type
_entity.pdbx_description
1 polymer ?
#
loop_
_entity_poly.entity_id
_entity_poly.type
_entity_poly.pdbx_seq_one_letter_code
_entity_poly.pdbx_strand_id
1 'polypeptide(L)'
;PPFLRYGKYCGLLYSGCPREKPCDGLDACCMKHDACVQSKNNAYLSQECSQTFLNCMTNFKKAGGRTFKGNTCDAGEVIEVISVVMEAALLAGRYLHKP
;
A
#
# COMPACT_ATOMS: atom_id res chain seq x y z
N PRO A 1 -10.36 -9.51 -2.05
CA PRO A 1 -10.45 -10.43 -0.88
C PRO A 1 -9.46 -10.03 0.23
N PRO A 2 -9.78 -10.24 1.53
CA PRO A 2 -8.96 -9.75 2.65
C PRO A 2 -7.61 -10.47 2.82
N PHE A 3 -7.26 -11.38 1.92
CA PHE A 3 -6.09 -12.24 2.00
C PHE A 3 -5.00 -11.89 0.99
N LEU A 4 -5.08 -10.72 0.35
CA LEU A 4 -4.05 -10.26 -0.59
C LEU A 4 -2.69 -10.15 0.13
N ARG A 5 -1.70 -10.84 -0.43
CA ARG A 5 -0.29 -10.72 -0.07
C ARG A 5 0.51 -10.62 -1.35
N TYR A 6 1.13 -9.47 -1.57
CA TYR A 6 1.93 -9.18 -2.75
C TYR A 6 3.31 -8.68 -2.32
N GLY A 7 4.35 -9.20 -2.98
CA GLY A 7 5.73 -8.86 -2.64
C GLY A 7 6.07 -9.28 -1.20
N LYS A 8 6.61 -8.36 -0.41
CA LYS A 8 6.94 -8.55 1.01
C LYS A 8 6.11 -7.65 1.94
N TYR A 9 5.51 -6.59 1.41
CA TYR A 9 4.92 -5.51 2.18
C TYR A 9 3.45 -5.22 1.85
N CYS A 10 2.93 -5.67 0.72
CA CYS A 10 1.54 -5.35 0.36
C CYS A 10 0.57 -6.39 0.94
N GLY A 11 -0.05 -6.07 2.08
CA GLY A 11 -1.14 -6.86 2.65
C GLY A 11 -1.56 -6.39 4.04
N LEU A 12 -2.77 -6.77 4.46
CA LEU A 12 -3.25 -6.45 5.80
C LEU A 12 -2.51 -7.29 6.85
N LEU A 13 -1.93 -6.63 7.85
CA LEU A 13 -1.10 -7.26 8.90
C LEU A 13 0.03 -8.12 8.30
N TYR A 14 0.55 -7.71 7.16
CA TYR A 14 1.59 -8.38 6.40
C TYR A 14 2.65 -7.36 6.01
N SER A 15 3.88 -7.53 6.50
CA SER A 15 4.98 -6.61 6.24
C SER A 15 6.32 -7.36 6.23
N GLY A 16 7.34 -6.75 5.65
CA GLY A 16 8.67 -7.34 5.53
C GLY A 16 9.55 -7.16 6.76
N CYS A 17 10.58 -7.99 6.87
CA CYS A 17 11.57 -7.87 7.95
C CYS A 17 12.46 -6.63 7.79
N PRO A 18 13.10 -6.14 8.87
CA PRO A 18 14.06 -5.04 8.77
C PRO A 18 15.16 -5.32 7.74
N ARG A 19 15.43 -4.34 6.87
CA ARG A 19 16.43 -4.38 5.77
C ARG A 19 16.09 -5.27 4.58
N GLU A 20 14.93 -5.94 4.57
CA GLU A 20 14.46 -6.58 3.35
C GLU A 20 14.20 -5.52 2.28
N LYS A 21 14.66 -5.79 1.05
CA LYS A 21 14.37 -4.92 -0.10
C LYS A 21 12.98 -5.27 -0.65
N PRO A 22 12.20 -4.28 -1.08
CA PRO A 22 10.93 -4.53 -1.76
C PRO A 22 11.17 -5.30 -3.06
N CYS A 23 10.24 -6.16 -3.43
CA CYS A 23 10.31 -7.00 -4.61
C CYS A 23 10.25 -6.19 -5.92
N ASP A 24 9.47 -5.11 -5.93
CA ASP A 24 9.36 -4.17 -7.05
C ASP A 24 8.94 -2.77 -6.58
N GLY A 25 8.60 -1.90 -7.53
CA GLY A 25 8.15 -0.53 -7.23
C GLY A 25 6.79 -0.45 -6.53
N LEU A 26 5.89 -1.41 -6.73
CA LEU A 26 4.60 -1.46 -6.03
C LEU A 26 4.80 -1.90 -4.58
N ASP A 27 5.60 -2.93 -4.36
CA ASP A 27 5.99 -3.40 -3.04
C ASP A 27 6.75 -2.31 -2.25
N ALA A 28 7.53 -1.46 -2.94
CA ALA A 28 8.16 -0.29 -2.33
C ALA A 28 7.15 0.77 -1.86
N CYS A 29 6.01 0.93 -2.55
CA CYS A 29 4.93 1.79 -2.09
C CYS A 29 4.32 1.25 -0.78
N CYS A 30 4.09 -0.06 -0.70
CA CYS A 30 3.57 -0.71 0.51
C CYS A 30 4.56 -0.61 1.68
N MET A 31 5.86 -0.84 1.45
CA MET A 31 6.90 -0.66 2.46
C MET A 31 6.89 0.76 3.06
N LYS A 32 6.73 1.79 2.23
CA LYS A 32 6.64 3.18 2.68
C LYS A 32 5.34 3.45 3.46
N HIS A 33 4.23 2.88 3.01
CA HIS A 33 2.95 2.98 3.69
C HIS A 33 3.03 2.37 5.09
N ASP A 34 3.57 1.16 5.23
CA ASP A 34 3.71 0.47 6.51
C ASP A 34 4.58 1.28 7.48
N ALA A 35 5.70 1.81 7.01
CA ALA A 35 6.57 2.68 7.82
C ALA A 35 5.84 3.98 8.24
N CYS A 36 5.06 4.57 7.35
CA CYS A 36 4.24 5.75 7.65
C CYS A 36 3.24 5.44 8.77
N VAL A 37 2.48 4.36 8.65
CA VAL A 37 1.50 3.93 9.65
C VAL A 37 2.18 3.65 11.00
N GLN A 38 3.32 2.95 10.98
CA GLN A 38 4.07 2.65 12.20
C GLN A 38 4.55 3.93 12.91
N SER A 39 5.09 4.91 12.16
CA SER A 39 5.53 6.19 12.71
C SER A 39 4.39 7.05 13.28
N LYS A 40 3.15 6.76 12.90
CA LYS A 40 1.93 7.43 13.40
C LYS A 40 1.17 6.56 14.42
N ASN A 41 1.90 5.83 15.27
CA ASN A 41 1.32 4.97 16.32
C ASN A 41 0.33 3.93 15.79
N ASN A 42 0.65 3.30 14.65
CA ASN A 42 -0.20 2.31 13.98
C ASN A 42 -1.57 2.86 13.54
N ALA A 43 -1.66 4.15 13.22
CA ALA A 43 -2.88 4.78 12.74
C ALA A 43 -3.16 4.45 11.26
N TYR A 44 -3.79 3.31 10.99
CA TYR A 44 -4.18 2.85 9.65
C TYR A 44 -5.16 3.80 8.91
N LEU A 45 -5.86 4.69 9.64
CA LEU A 45 -6.75 5.70 9.06
C LEU A 45 -6.06 7.06 8.83
N SER A 46 -4.73 7.11 8.90
CA SER A 46 -3.98 8.33 8.61
C SER A 46 -4.21 8.78 7.17
N GLN A 47 -4.80 9.96 6.99
CA GLN A 47 -5.06 10.53 5.67
C GLN A 47 -3.76 10.74 4.87
N GLU A 48 -2.69 11.13 5.54
CA GLU A 48 -1.37 11.33 4.92
C GLU A 48 -0.80 10.02 4.37
N CYS A 49 -0.81 8.94 5.16
CA CYS A 49 -0.31 7.65 4.73
C CYS A 49 -1.16 7.11 3.57
N SER A 50 -2.49 7.18 3.68
CA SER A 50 -3.40 6.71 2.64
C SER A 50 -3.25 7.49 1.33
N GLN A 51 -3.20 8.83 1.39
CA GLN A 51 -3.09 9.67 0.19
C GLN A 51 -1.73 9.49 -0.49
N THR A 52 -0.64 9.45 0.29
CA THR A 52 0.71 9.23 -0.26
C THR A 52 0.83 7.85 -0.90
N PHE A 53 0.21 6.84 -0.30
CA PHE A 53 0.20 5.49 -0.84
C PHE A 53 -0.56 5.39 -2.18
N LEU A 54 -1.78 5.95 -2.25
CA LEU A 54 -2.56 6.03 -3.49
C LEU A 54 -1.79 6.74 -4.62
N ASN A 55 -1.11 7.84 -4.31
CA ASN A 55 -0.29 8.57 -5.26
C ASN A 55 0.90 7.72 -5.75
N CYS A 56 1.55 7.00 -4.83
CA CYS A 56 2.67 6.12 -5.15
C CYS A 56 2.26 5.00 -6.12
N MET A 57 1.16 4.28 -5.83
CA MET A 57 0.65 3.21 -6.69
C MET A 57 0.23 3.75 -8.07
N THR A 58 -0.41 4.92 -8.10
CA THR A 58 -0.79 5.59 -9.36
C THR A 58 0.43 5.89 -10.22
N ASN A 59 1.51 6.40 -9.62
CA ASN A 59 2.75 6.70 -10.34
C ASN A 59 3.44 5.42 -10.85
N PHE A 60 3.45 4.34 -10.06
CA PHE A 60 3.96 3.05 -10.50
C PHE A 60 3.20 2.51 -11.72
N LYS A 61 1.85 2.56 -11.68
CA LYS A 61 0.99 2.14 -12.80
C LYS A 61 1.26 2.99 -14.04
N LYS A 62 1.31 4.32 -13.91
CA LYS A 62 1.58 5.24 -15.02
C LYS A 62 2.97 5.07 -15.64
N ALA A 63 3.97 4.73 -14.84
CA ALA A 63 5.34 4.50 -15.32
C ALA A 63 5.52 3.16 -16.04
N GLY A 64 4.49 2.30 -16.10
CA GLY A 64 4.63 0.94 -16.63
C GLY A 64 5.60 0.10 -15.81
N GLY A 65 5.57 0.25 -14.48
CA GLY A 65 6.51 -0.38 -13.57
C GLY A 65 6.60 -1.89 -13.77
N ARG A 66 7.83 -2.41 -13.88
CA ARG A 66 8.08 -3.85 -14.04
C ARG A 66 7.90 -4.55 -12.70
N THR A 67 7.26 -5.73 -12.74
CA THR A 67 7.09 -6.60 -11.56
C THR A 67 8.27 -7.57 -11.40
N PHE A 68 8.31 -8.26 -10.25
CA PHE A 68 9.34 -9.24 -9.92
C PHE A 68 9.12 -10.61 -10.58
N LYS A 69 10.23 -11.35 -10.76
CA LYS A 69 10.19 -12.69 -11.35
C LYS A 69 9.39 -13.66 -10.46
N GLY A 70 8.50 -14.43 -11.08
CA GLY A 70 7.65 -15.40 -10.38
C GLY A 70 6.41 -14.79 -9.75
N ASN A 71 6.14 -13.50 -9.96
CA ASN A 71 4.86 -12.92 -9.61
C ASN A 71 3.72 -13.61 -10.41
N THR A 72 2.72 -14.11 -9.70
CA THR A 72 1.53 -14.75 -10.26
C THR A 72 0.31 -13.83 -10.28
N CYS A 73 0.44 -12.61 -9.76
CA CYS A 73 -0.61 -11.61 -9.71
C CYS A 73 -0.44 -10.58 -10.83
N ASP A 74 -1.54 -10.09 -11.38
CA ASP A 74 -1.51 -8.87 -12.18
C ASP A 74 -1.31 -7.65 -11.27
N ALA A 75 -0.24 -6.89 -11.50
CA ALA A 75 0.07 -5.74 -10.65
C ALA A 75 -0.97 -4.61 -10.76
N GLY A 76 -1.65 -4.49 -11.90
CA GLY A 76 -2.75 -3.55 -12.10
C GLY A 76 -3.97 -3.91 -11.25
N GLU A 77 -4.35 -5.19 -11.26
CA GLU A 77 -5.44 -5.73 -10.43
C GLU A 77 -5.13 -5.56 -8.93
N VAL A 78 -3.88 -5.84 -8.51
CA VAL A 78 -3.43 -5.62 -7.13
C VAL A 78 -3.61 -4.15 -6.72
N ILE A 79 -3.22 -3.22 -7.59
CA ILE A 79 -3.40 -1.78 -7.33
C ILE A 79 -4.87 -1.42 -7.20
N GLU A 80 -5.74 -1.95 -8.06
CA GLU A 80 -7.19 -1.69 -8.01
C GLU A 80 -7.81 -2.20 -6.70
N VAL A 81 -7.50 -3.43 -6.30
CA VAL A 81 -7.98 -4.01 -5.04
C VAL A 81 -7.51 -3.19 -3.83
N ILE A 82 -6.23 -2.82 -3.79
CA ILE A 82 -5.69 -2.02 -2.68
C ILE A 82 -6.29 -0.61 -2.67
N SER A 83 -6.48 0.01 -3.85
CA SER A 83 -7.02 1.37 -3.95
C SER A 83 -8.41 1.48 -3.35
N VAL A 84 -9.30 0.50 -3.58
CA VAL A 84 -10.65 0.48 -2.97
C VAL A 84 -10.58 0.55 -1.44
N VAL A 85 -9.70 -0.23 -0.81
CA VAL A 85 -9.53 -0.24 0.65
C VAL A 85 -8.94 1.07 1.15
N MET A 86 -7.94 1.61 0.44
CA MET A 86 -7.26 2.83 0.84
C MET A 86 -8.12 4.09 0.65
N GLU A 87 -8.99 4.13 -0.37
CA GLU A 87 -9.99 5.19 -0.55
C GLU A 87 -11.02 5.18 0.58
N ALA A 88 -11.49 3.99 0.99
CA ALA A 88 -12.35 3.85 2.15
C ALA A 88 -11.65 4.30 3.45
N ALA A 89 -10.39 3.90 3.66
CA ALA A 89 -9.58 4.33 4.81
C ALA A 89 -9.37 5.85 4.83
N LEU A 90 -9.10 6.46 3.67
CA LEU A 90 -8.94 7.91 3.52
C LEU A 90 -10.24 8.65 3.83
N LEU A 91 -11.38 8.16 3.33
CA LEU A 91 -12.71 8.72 3.62
C LEU A 91 -13.04 8.62 5.12
N ALA A 92 -12.82 7.45 5.73
CA ALA A 92 -13.03 7.24 7.16
C ALA A 92 -12.12 8.15 8.00
N GLY A 93 -10.84 8.27 7.63
CA GLY A 93 -9.89 9.17 8.27
C GLY A 93 -10.30 10.65 8.19
N ARG A 94 -10.95 11.08 7.10
CA ARG A 94 -11.54 12.43 6.98
C ARG A 94 -12.77 12.64 7.84
N TYR A 95 -13.56 11.59 8.10
CA TYR A 95 -14.77 11.69 8.91
C TYR A 95 -14.45 11.67 10.41
N LEU A 96 -13.57 10.76 10.85
CA LEU A 96 -13.25 10.57 12.26
C LEU A 96 -12.30 11.63 12.85
N HIS A 97 -11.58 12.38 12.00
CA HIS A 97 -10.79 13.54 12.43
C HIS A 97 -11.52 14.88 12.25
N LYS A 98 -12.80 14.88 11.85
CA LYS A 98 -13.63 16.09 11.97
C LYS A 98 -13.97 16.29 13.46
N PRO A 99 -13.85 17.53 13.97
CA PRO A 99 -14.27 17.85 15.34
C PRO A 99 -15.77 17.61 15.54
#